data_AF-A0A8J2PAL3-F1
#
_entry.id   AF-A0A8J2PAL3-F1
#
_cell.length_a   1.000
_cell.length_b   1.000
_cell.length_c   1.000
_cell.angle_alpha   90.00
_cell.angle_beta   90.00
_cell.angle_gamma   90.00
#
_symmetry.space_group_name_H-M   'P 1'
#
loop_
_entity.id
_entity.type
_entity.pdbx_description
1 polymer ?
#
loop_
_entity_poly.entity_id
_entity_poly.type
_entity_poly.pdbx_seq_one_letter_code
_entity_poly.pdbx_strand_id
1 'polypeptide(L)'
;MATNGKSKTHFALFNSMVRSVVTYGAEIWGLGHLDDIDNLQHYFVKKLLRLPNNTPGFFLNLDFRLKQIRIDIVRSALKLWAKCLQQNESNQLLNCYSDMWEELPAKQKCNWSSQLHLILKDYLPEGLWNLAGLRSAPNQSERIL
;
A
#
# COMPACT_ATOMS: atom_id res chain seq x y z
N MET A 1 -20.11 -14.70 -13.33
CA MET A 1 -21.14 -15.57 -12.74
C MET A 1 -22.06 -14.68 -11.91
N ALA A 2 -23.36 -14.68 -12.20
CA ALA A 2 -24.30 -13.71 -11.68
C ALA A 2 -24.45 -13.86 -10.14
N THR A 3 -23.88 -12.93 -9.39
CA THR A 3 -24.16 -12.82 -7.96
C THR A 3 -25.65 -12.48 -7.81
N ASN A 4 -26.39 -13.35 -7.11
CA ASN A 4 -27.77 -13.11 -6.66
C ASN A 4 -27.93 -11.65 -6.18
N GLY A 5 -29.09 -11.02 -6.45
CA GLY A 5 -29.34 -9.62 -6.13
C GLY A 5 -29.00 -9.22 -4.68
N LYS A 6 -29.17 -10.14 -3.73
CA LYS A 6 -28.82 -9.96 -2.31
C LYS A 6 -27.31 -9.74 -2.09
N SER A 7 -26.45 -10.54 -2.72
CA SER A 7 -25.00 -10.42 -2.58
C SER A 7 -24.49 -9.08 -3.11
N LYS A 8 -25.09 -8.58 -4.20
CA LYS A 8 -24.73 -7.27 -4.77
C LYS A 8 -24.93 -6.13 -3.77
N THR A 9 -26.04 -6.12 -3.03
CA THR A 9 -26.31 -5.10 -2.01
C THR A 9 -25.29 -5.14 -0.88
N HIS A 10 -24.91 -6.32 -0.39
CA HIS A 10 -23.88 -6.46 0.64
C HIS A 10 -22.51 -5.95 0.17
N PHE A 11 -22.11 -6.24 -1.08
CA PHE A 11 -20.89 -5.70 -1.65
C PHE A 11 -20.94 -4.19 -1.86
N ALA A 12 -22.09 -3.63 -2.24
CA ALA A 12 -22.27 -2.18 -2.35
C ALA A 12 -22.09 -1.50 -0.99
N LEU A 13 -22.70 -2.06 0.06
CA LEU A 13 -22.59 -1.57 1.44
C LEU A 13 -21.15 -1.66 1.98
N PHE A 14 -20.46 -2.76 1.70
CA PHE A 14 -19.05 -2.92 2.06
C PHE A 14 -18.17 -1.88 1.37
N ASN A 15 -18.38 -1.65 0.07
CA ASN A 15 -17.63 -0.66 -0.69
C ASN A 15 -17.92 0.79 -0.25
N SER A 16 -19.14 1.11 0.19
CA SER A 16 -19.48 2.46 0.61
C SER A 16 -18.96 2.81 2.00
N MET A 17 -18.98 1.87 2.94
CA MET A 17 -18.60 2.14 4.34
C MET A 17 -17.20 1.65 4.68
N VAL A 18 -16.92 0.37 4.47
CA VAL A 18 -15.66 -0.23 4.95
C VAL A 18 -14.51 0.22 4.07
N ARG A 19 -14.70 0.16 2.75
CA ARG A 19 -13.63 0.57 1.83
C ARG A 19 -13.35 2.06 1.90
N SER A 20 -14.34 2.93 2.11
CA SER A 20 -14.11 4.37 2.26
C SER A 20 -13.25 4.67 3.50
N VAL A 21 -13.55 4.03 4.62
CA VAL A 21 -12.76 4.16 5.86
C VAL A 21 -11.36 3.57 5.72
N VAL A 22 -11.23 2.36 5.17
CA VAL A 22 -9.92 1.69 5.02
C VAL A 22 -9.02 2.41 4.01
N THR A 23 -9.59 3.03 2.97
CA THR A 23 -8.78 3.76 1.98
C THR A 23 -8.46 5.20 2.40
N TYR A 24 -9.07 5.69 3.48
CA TYR A 24 -8.80 7.03 3.98
C TYR A 24 -7.36 7.15 4.50
N GLY A 25 -6.57 8.01 3.87
CA GLY A 25 -5.14 8.19 4.19
C GLY A 25 -4.27 6.96 3.94
N ALA A 26 -4.81 5.91 3.29
CA ALA A 26 -4.09 4.65 3.08
C ALA A 26 -2.86 4.79 2.19
N GLU A 27 -2.77 5.89 1.44
CA GLU A 27 -1.57 6.25 0.69
C GLU A 27 -0.31 6.39 1.56
N ILE A 28 -0.45 6.74 2.85
CA ILE A 28 0.67 6.88 3.80
C ILE A 28 0.83 5.61 4.66
N TRP A 29 -0.23 5.15 5.32
CA TRP A 29 -0.13 4.03 6.28
C TRP A 29 -0.39 2.65 5.67
N GLY A 30 -1.10 2.59 4.54
CA GLY A 30 -1.67 1.35 4.02
C GLY A 30 -0.65 0.42 3.36
N LEU A 31 0.53 0.90 2.96
CA LEU A 31 1.57 0.09 2.33
C LEU A 31 2.11 -1.01 3.27
N GLY A 32 2.10 -0.79 4.58
CA GLY A 32 2.59 -1.74 5.58
C GLY A 32 1.58 -2.81 5.95
N HIS A 33 0.31 -2.58 5.62
CA HIS A 33 -0.83 -3.39 6.04
C HIS A 33 -1.60 -3.98 4.84
N LEU A 34 -0.95 -4.11 3.68
CA LEU A 34 -1.61 -4.59 2.45
C LEU A 34 -2.22 -5.99 2.64
N ASP A 35 -1.52 -6.88 3.36
CA ASP A 35 -2.01 -8.23 3.61
C ASP A 35 -3.17 -8.24 4.61
N ASP A 36 -3.14 -7.39 5.64
CA ASP A 36 -4.25 -7.21 6.58
C ASP A 36 -5.51 -6.69 5.88
N ILE A 37 -5.34 -5.76 4.94
CA ILE A 37 -6.43 -5.16 4.16
C ILE A 37 -7.07 -6.17 3.21
N ASP A 38 -6.26 -7.00 2.54
CA ASP A 38 -6.78 -8.10 1.72
C ASP A 38 -7.49 -9.15 2.59
N ASN A 39 -6.93 -9.49 3.74
CA ASN A 39 -7.54 -10.41 4.71
C ASN A 39 -8.90 -9.89 5.19
N LEU A 40 -9.05 -8.59 5.41
CA LEU A 40 -10.31 -7.97 5.76
C LEU A 40 -11.37 -8.16 4.66
N GLN A 41 -10.99 -8.00 3.38
CA GLN A 41 -11.89 -8.25 2.26
C GLN A 41 -12.27 -9.74 2.16
N HIS A 42 -11.31 -10.66 2.34
CA HIS A 42 -11.58 -12.10 2.35
C HIS A 42 -12.45 -12.51 3.52
N TYR A 43 -12.23 -11.94 4.70
CA TYR A 43 -13.04 -12.20 5.89
C TYR A 43 -14.50 -11.82 5.66
N PHE A 44 -14.75 -10.64 5.07
CA PHE A 44 -16.10 -10.22 4.69
C PHE A 44 -16.76 -11.23 3.74
N VAL A 45 -16.07 -11.64 2.69
CA VAL A 45 -16.61 -12.59 1.70
C VAL A 45 -16.87 -13.97 2.32
N LYS A 46 -15.95 -14.46 3.16
CA LYS A 46 -16.13 -15.72 3.90
C LYS A 46 -17.37 -15.67 4.78
N LYS A 47 -17.56 -14.58 5.53
CA LYS A 47 -18.75 -14.39 6.38
C LYS A 47 -20.03 -14.28 5.57
N LEU A 48 -20.01 -13.55 4.45
CA LEU A 48 -21.17 -13.38 3.57
C LEU A 48 -21.63 -14.72 2.97
N LEU A 49 -20.68 -15.58 2.62
CA LEU A 49 -20.94 -16.88 1.98
C LEU A 49 -20.97 -18.07 2.95
N ARG A 50 -20.76 -17.83 4.24
CA ARG A 50 -20.64 -18.85 5.29
C ARG A 50 -19.57 -19.90 4.97
N LEU A 51 -18.47 -19.47 4.36
CA LEU A 51 -17.33 -20.33 4.04
C LEU A 51 -16.51 -20.62 5.30
N PRO A 52 -15.85 -21.79 5.38
CA PRO A 52 -14.95 -22.10 6.48
C PRO A 52 -13.76 -21.15 6.51
N ASN A 53 -13.20 -20.93 7.70
CA ASN A 53 -12.04 -20.05 7.88
C ASN A 53 -10.81 -20.52 7.07
N ASN A 54 -10.71 -21.83 6.81
CA ASN A 54 -9.62 -22.47 6.08
C ASN A 54 -9.66 -22.24 4.55
N THR A 55 -10.70 -21.59 4.00
CA THR A 55 -10.75 -21.30 2.56
C THR A 55 -9.62 -20.33 2.17
N PRO A 56 -8.74 -20.67 1.22
CA PRO A 56 -7.68 -19.76 0.77
C PRO A 56 -8.25 -18.49 0.10
N GLY A 57 -7.68 -17.32 0.42
CA GLY A 57 -8.11 -16.04 -0.16
C GLY A 57 -7.94 -15.96 -1.68
N PHE A 58 -6.94 -16.64 -2.23
CA PHE A 58 -6.71 -16.70 -3.68
C PHE A 58 -7.91 -17.29 -4.45
N PHE A 59 -8.55 -18.32 -3.89
CA PHE A 59 -9.73 -18.94 -4.50
C PHE A 59 -10.91 -17.96 -4.55
N LEU A 60 -11.10 -17.18 -3.49
CA LEU A 60 -12.13 -16.13 -3.44
C LEU A 60 -11.86 -15.03 -4.48
N ASN A 61 -10.59 -14.64 -4.65
CA ASN A 61 -10.23 -13.64 -5.64
C ASN A 61 -10.55 -14.09 -7.06
N LEU A 62 -10.25 -15.35 -7.39
CA LEU A 62 -10.46 -15.92 -8.71
C LEU A 62 -11.95 -16.07 -9.03
N ASP A 63 -12.72 -16.67 -8.12
CA ASP A 63 -14.14 -16.98 -8.33
C ASP A 63 -15.01 -15.73 -8.37
N PHE A 64 -14.76 -14.78 -7.45
CA PHE A 64 -15.59 -13.60 -7.29
C PHE A 64 -15.07 -12.37 -8.05
N ARG A 65 -13.92 -12.50 -8.73
CA ARG A 65 -13.26 -11.40 -9.46
C ARG A 65 -13.19 -10.14 -8.60
N LEU A 66 -12.81 -10.33 -7.34
CA LEU A 66 -12.78 -9.26 -6.36
C LEU A 66 -11.76 -8.21 -6.79
N LYS A 67 -12.18 -6.95 -6.84
CA LYS A 67 -11.25 -5.84 -6.97
C LYS A 67 -10.48 -5.71 -5.65
N GLN A 68 -9.19 -6.03 -5.68
CA GLN A 68 -8.34 -5.97 -4.51
C GLN A 68 -8.11 -4.51 -4.08
N ILE A 69 -8.37 -4.22 -2.81
CA ILE A 69 -8.15 -2.89 -2.24
C ILE A 69 -6.66 -2.54 -2.26
N ARG A 70 -5.77 -3.53 -2.11
CA ARG A 70 -4.31 -3.33 -2.18
C ARG A 70 -3.85 -2.54 -3.41
N ILE A 71 -4.45 -2.82 -4.57
CA ILE A 71 -4.05 -2.20 -5.84
C ILE A 71 -4.42 -0.71 -5.83
N ASP A 72 -5.57 -0.37 -5.25
CA ASP A 72 -5.99 1.02 -5.16
C ASP A 72 -5.12 1.80 -4.18
N ILE A 73 -4.70 1.17 -3.08
CA ILE A 73 -3.78 1.77 -2.08
C ILE A 73 -2.41 2.05 -2.71
N VAL A 74 -1.81 1.05 -3.35
CA VAL A 74 -0.52 1.20 -4.04
C VAL A 74 -0.61 2.29 -5.11
N ARG A 75 -1.72 2.33 -5.87
CA ARG A 75 -1.93 3.38 -6.86
C ARG A 75 -2.02 4.77 -6.22
N SER A 76 -2.72 4.92 -5.10
CA SER A 76 -2.83 6.21 -4.40
C SER A 76 -1.48 6.63 -3.81
N ALA A 77 -0.73 5.72 -3.21
CA ALA A 77 0.62 5.98 -2.70
C ALA A 77 1.58 6.42 -3.82
N LEU A 78 1.54 5.74 -4.97
CA LEU A 78 2.33 6.13 -6.15
C LEU A 78 1.94 7.50 -6.69
N LYS A 79 0.64 7.82 -6.71
CA LYS A 79 0.16 9.15 -7.11
C LYS A 79 0.64 10.23 -6.14
N LEU A 80 0.63 9.96 -4.83
CA LEU A 80 1.14 10.87 -3.82
C LEU A 80 2.64 11.09 -4.04
N TRP A 81 3.40 10.02 -4.20
CA TRP A 81 4.83 10.10 -4.47
C TRP A 81 5.14 10.87 -5.76
N ALA A 82 4.43 10.58 -6.86
CA ALA A 82 4.58 11.32 -8.12
C ALA A 82 4.27 12.82 -7.95
N LYS A 83 3.28 13.19 -7.13
CA LYS A 83 3.00 14.59 -6.80
C LYS A 83 4.15 15.22 -6.01
N CYS A 84 4.76 14.49 -5.07
CA CYS A 84 5.93 14.98 -4.35
C CYS A 84 7.10 15.29 -5.29
N LEU A 85 7.33 14.45 -6.31
CA LEU A 85 8.40 14.65 -7.30
C LEU A 85 8.15 15.80 -8.28
N GLN A 86 6.89 16.13 -8.55
CA GLN A 86 6.50 17.15 -9.53
C GLN A 86 6.41 18.57 -8.96
N GLN A 87 6.38 18.74 -7.63
CA GLN A 87 6.26 20.05 -7.00
C GLN A 87 7.63 20.60 -6.55
N ASN A 88 7.89 21.87 -6.88
CA ASN A 88 9.11 22.61 -6.52
C ASN A 88 9.36 22.67 -5.00
N GLU A 89 10.62 22.95 -4.66
CA GLU A 89 11.37 22.85 -3.38
C GLU A 89 10.69 23.31 -2.06
N SER A 90 9.49 23.89 -2.10
CA SER A 90 8.71 24.30 -0.91
C SER A 90 7.60 23.32 -0.52
N ASN A 91 7.65 22.07 -1.01
CA ASN A 91 6.69 21.06 -0.62
C ASN A 91 7.08 20.40 0.71
N GLN A 92 6.35 20.74 1.76
CA GLN A 92 6.54 20.16 3.10
C GLN A 92 6.44 18.62 3.08
N LEU A 93 5.65 18.04 2.18
CA LEU A 93 5.53 16.58 2.05
C LEU A 93 6.81 15.91 1.54
N LEU A 94 7.53 16.58 0.63
CA LEU A 94 8.80 16.09 0.12
C LEU A 94 9.87 16.15 1.21
N ASN A 95 9.89 17.23 1.99
CA ASN A 95 10.81 17.36 3.13
C ASN A 95 10.54 16.28 4.17
N CYS A 96 9.28 16.08 4.60
CA CYS A 96 8.94 14.99 5.53
C CYS A 96 9.30 13.61 4.96
N TYR A 97 9.17 13.39 3.65
CA TYR A 97 9.56 12.13 3.01
C TYR A 97 11.07 11.90 3.05
N SER A 98 11.86 12.95 2.75
CA SER A 98 13.32 12.93 2.87
C SER A 98 13.76 12.72 4.32
N ASP A 99 13.15 13.44 5.28
CA ASP A 99 13.42 13.25 6.72
C ASP A 99 13.13 11.82 7.15
N MET A 100 12.00 11.25 6.73
CA MET A 100 11.66 9.83 6.98
C MET A 100 12.67 8.85 6.37
N TRP A 101 13.35 9.23 5.29
CA TRP A 101 14.39 8.42 4.68
C TRP A 101 15.73 8.55 5.40
N GLU A 102 16.08 9.76 5.85
CA GLU A 102 17.35 10.06 6.52
C GLU A 102 17.38 9.60 7.98
N GLU A 103 16.27 9.67 8.72
CA GLU A 103 16.19 9.32 10.14
C GLU A 103 16.30 7.82 10.46
N LEU A 104 16.70 6.94 9.52
CA LEU A 104 16.64 5.49 9.71
C LEU A 104 17.87 4.90 10.44
N PRO A 105 17.75 4.47 11.72
CA PRO A 105 18.52 3.33 12.20
C PRO A 105 18.05 2.06 11.48
N ALA A 106 18.99 1.20 11.09
CA ALA A 106 18.79 0.01 10.25
C ALA A 106 17.77 -1.05 10.77
N LYS A 107 17.13 -0.81 11.92
CA LYS A 107 16.31 -1.79 12.67
C LYS A 107 14.80 -1.61 12.51
N GLN A 108 14.30 -0.54 11.88
CA GLN A 108 12.85 -0.28 11.81
C GLN A 108 12.38 0.17 10.42
N LYS A 109 12.42 -0.77 9.45
CA LYS A 109 11.94 -0.61 8.05
C LYS A 109 10.41 -0.52 7.92
N CYS A 110 9.73 0.14 8.85
CA CYS A 110 8.27 0.14 8.95
C CYS A 110 7.63 1.46 8.50
N ASN A 111 8.40 2.41 7.99
CA ASN A 111 7.87 3.69 7.52
C ASN A 111 7.39 3.61 6.06
N TRP A 112 6.59 4.60 5.68
CA TRP A 112 6.01 4.70 4.34
C TRP A 112 7.08 4.67 3.24
N SER A 113 8.19 5.41 3.40
CA SER A 113 9.27 5.50 2.42
C SER A 113 10.00 4.16 2.23
N SER A 114 10.32 3.45 3.31
CA SER A 114 10.93 2.11 3.22
C SER A 114 9.99 1.10 2.57
N GLN A 115 8.70 1.13 2.91
CA GLN A 115 7.71 0.21 2.32
C GLN A 115 7.51 0.47 0.84
N LEU A 116 7.44 1.75 0.45
CA LEU A 116 7.36 2.15 -0.95
C LEU A 116 8.60 1.68 -1.71
N HIS A 117 9.79 1.88 -1.16
CA HIS A 117 11.03 1.39 -1.74
C HIS A 117 11.05 -0.14 -1.85
N LEU A 118 10.62 -0.88 -0.83
CA LEU A 118 10.55 -2.35 -0.86
C LEU A 118 9.63 -2.88 -1.96
N ILE A 119 8.51 -2.21 -2.21
CA ILE A 119 7.56 -2.61 -3.26
C ILE A 119 8.14 -2.31 -4.65
N LEU A 120 8.88 -1.21 -4.78
CA LEU A 120 9.31 -0.68 -6.08
C LEU A 120 10.73 -1.05 -6.49
N LYS A 121 11.57 -1.53 -5.56
CA LYS A 121 12.96 -1.94 -5.83
C LYS A 121 13.07 -2.96 -6.98
N ASP A 122 12.07 -3.82 -7.12
CA ASP A 122 12.07 -4.89 -8.14
C ASP A 122 11.65 -4.36 -9.53
N TYR A 123 11.11 -3.14 -9.59
CA TYR A 123 10.52 -2.55 -10.81
C TYR A 123 11.23 -1.29 -11.30
N LEU A 124 11.92 -0.55 -10.43
CA LEU A 124 12.55 0.74 -10.77
C LEU A 124 14.08 0.69 -10.68
N PRO A 125 14.79 1.40 -11.60
CA PRO A 125 16.24 1.51 -11.55
C PRO A 125 16.70 2.35 -10.35
N GLU A 126 17.80 1.92 -9.73
CA GLU A 126 18.43 2.55 -8.56
C GLU A 126 18.63 4.07 -8.70
N GLY A 127 18.94 4.55 -9.91
CA GLY A 127 19.19 5.96 -10.19
C GLY A 127 17.97 6.88 -10.03
N LEU A 128 16.75 6.36 -10.10
CA LEU A 128 15.54 7.17 -9.97
C LEU A 128 15.29 7.61 -8.51
N TRP A 129 15.76 6.83 -7.55
CA TRP A 129 15.74 7.19 -6.13
C TRP A 129 16.64 8.40 -5.86
N ASN A 130 17.82 8.43 -6.49
CA ASN A 130 18.77 9.54 -6.36
C ASN A 130 18.26 10.84 -7.00
N LEU A 131 17.50 10.75 -8.10
CA LEU A 131 16.87 11.89 -8.78
C LEU A 131 15.68 12.47 -8.02
N ALA A 132 15.05 11.69 -7.14
CA ALA A 132 13.93 12.11 -6.31
C ALA A 132 14.33 12.96 -5.09
N GLY A 133 15.61 13.36 -4.99
CA GLY A 133 16.13 14.08 -3.82
C GLY A 133 16.40 13.18 -2.62
N LEU A 134 16.19 11.86 -2.73
CA LEU A 134 16.68 10.90 -1.74
C LEU A 134 18.17 10.72 -2.00
N ARG A 135 19.01 11.44 -1.26
CA ARG A 135 20.45 11.24 -1.28
C ARG A 135 20.71 9.75 -1.04
N SER A 136 21.50 9.14 -1.93
CA SER A 136 21.94 7.75 -1.81
C SER A 136 22.28 7.45 -0.36
N ALA A 137 21.68 6.41 0.21
CA ALA A 137 21.98 5.96 1.57
C ALA A 137 23.51 6.00 1.77
N PRO A 138 24.02 6.53 2.89
CA PRO A 138 25.45 6.60 3.11
C PRO A 138 26.01 5.19 2.94
N ASN A 139 26.98 5.07 2.04
CA ASN A 139 27.65 3.82 1.72
C ASN A 139 27.94 3.10 3.04
N GLN A 140 27.50 1.84 3.17
CA GLN A 140 27.71 1.02 4.36
C GLN A 140 29.20 0.85 4.72
N SER A 141 30.12 1.35 3.87
CA SER A 141 31.56 1.42 4.09
C SER A 141 32.05 2.55 5.02
N GLU A 142 31.20 3.50 5.43
CA GLU A 142 31.62 4.62 6.31
C GLU A 142 31.22 4.48 7.79
N ARG A 143 30.61 3.36 8.20
CA ARG A 143 30.23 3.09 9.60
C ARG A 143 31.20 2.15 10.35
N ILE A 144 32.40 1.94 9.81
CA ILE A 144 33.49 1.24 10.50
C ILE A 144 34.74 2.10 10.44
N LEU A 145 34.71 3.26 11.10
CA LEU A 145 35.87 3.95 11.67
C LEU A 145 35.44 4.62 12.98
#